data_AF-A0A0D9XPY1-F1
#
_entry.id   AF-A0A0D9XPY1-F1
#
_cell.length_a   1.000
_cell.length_b   1.000
_cell.length_c   1.000
_cell.angle_alpha   90.00
_cell.angle_beta   90.00
_cell.angle_gamma   90.00
#
_symmetry.space_group_name_H-M   'P 1'
#
loop_
_entity.id
_entity.type
_entity.pdbx_description
1 polymer ?
#
loop_
_entity_poly.entity_id
_entity_poly.type
_entity_poly.pdbx_seq_one_letter_code
_entity_poly.pdbx_strand_id
1 'polypeptide(L)'
;MAMGSVVCLGFLLLMLLQPQVMGFANSGPWQEFLRLPSDGTKWALLIAGSNGYDNYRHQADVCHAYQIMKKGGLKDQNIVVMMYDDIAYNPSNPRKGDYTGNNVNKKNFLAVLLGKKSALTGTGNGKVISSGPNDNDKRAAGGFKNLVIYVEACESGSIFQGLLPSNIGVYAMTASNATESSWATYCSTPGYTTCLGDLFSVTWMEDADLRKHGETIGQQYAIVKKRTTASNVLVFGDLRIGSQPLNNYYLAAHTSETTTESATNFGVINQRDAQLVYLWRNYEESGEGTGEKAEAWERLLREMERRSRVDRSVELVGDLLLGVSGSSKLMIRRPAGEALVDDWDCLKSMVSTFEAHCGPLGQYGMKHLRAFANMCNADVDHHAMDIAASKACMHHVIS
;
A
#
# COMPACT_ATOMS: atom_id res chain seq x y z
N MET A 1 -19.98 -19.62 -3.32
CA MET A 1 -19.97 -18.14 -3.46
C MET A 1 -18.58 -17.64 -3.10
N ALA A 2 -17.71 -17.41 -4.07
CA ALA A 2 -16.37 -16.86 -3.86
C ALA A 2 -15.92 -16.15 -5.14
N MET A 3 -15.96 -14.82 -5.12
CA MET A 3 -15.41 -13.94 -6.17
C MET A 3 -14.85 -12.72 -5.43
N GLY A 4 -13.59 -12.81 -5.00
CA GLY A 4 -13.02 -11.85 -4.04
C GLY A 4 -11.54 -11.53 -4.24
N SER A 5 -10.95 -12.01 -5.35
CA SER A 5 -9.50 -12.01 -5.53
C SER A 5 -9.05 -11.21 -6.76
N VAL A 6 -7.78 -10.82 -6.69
CA VAL A 6 -6.86 -10.44 -7.77
C VAL A 6 -7.00 -9.06 -8.46
N VAL A 7 -5.81 -8.56 -8.84
CA VAL A 7 -5.46 -7.36 -9.59
C VAL A 7 -5.96 -6.04 -9.02
N CYS A 8 -5.03 -5.33 -8.39
CA CYS A 8 -5.03 -3.88 -8.33
C CYS A 8 -4.72 -3.32 -9.73
N LEU A 9 -5.59 -2.46 -10.26
CA LEU A 9 -5.28 -1.59 -11.41
C LEU A 9 -6.36 -0.52 -11.59
N GLY A 10 -5.96 0.65 -12.07
CA GLY A 10 -6.84 1.75 -12.47
C GLY A 10 -6.32 2.44 -13.73
N PHE A 11 -7.05 2.31 -14.83
CA PHE A 11 -6.98 3.18 -16.01
C PHE A 11 -7.78 4.49 -15.73
N LEU A 12 -7.82 5.57 -16.53
CA LEU A 12 -7.79 5.69 -18.01
C LEU A 12 -7.42 7.14 -18.46
N LEU A 13 -6.98 7.27 -19.74
CA LEU A 13 -6.91 8.36 -20.77
C LEU A 13 -7.71 9.71 -20.56
N LEU A 14 -8.02 10.62 -21.51
CA LEU A 14 -7.68 10.86 -22.93
C LEU A 14 -7.13 12.31 -23.15
N MET A 15 -7.54 13.03 -24.21
CA MET A 15 -6.91 14.19 -24.88
C MET A 15 -7.85 15.44 -24.96
N LEU A 16 -7.43 16.65 -25.35
CA LEU A 16 -7.21 17.11 -26.74
C LEU A 16 -6.16 18.25 -26.91
N LEU A 17 -5.57 18.26 -28.12
CA LEU A 17 -4.84 19.27 -28.93
C LEU A 17 -5.21 20.77 -28.68
N GLN A 18 -4.44 21.84 -28.98
CA GLN A 18 -3.10 22.16 -29.58
C GLN A 18 -2.84 23.69 -29.38
N PRO A 19 -1.72 24.36 -29.79
CA PRO A 19 -0.35 23.93 -30.18
C PRO A 19 0.75 24.66 -29.32
N GLN A 20 1.90 25.03 -29.91
CA GLN A 20 3.19 25.39 -29.24
C GLN A 20 3.57 26.91 -29.28
N VAL A 21 4.71 27.25 -28.64
CA VAL A 21 5.84 28.14 -29.10
C VAL A 21 6.26 29.31 -28.17
N MET A 22 7.51 29.25 -27.65
CA MET A 22 8.40 30.31 -27.09
C MET A 22 7.89 31.24 -25.94
N GLY A 23 8.73 31.90 -25.11
CA GLY A 23 10.18 31.78 -24.91
C GLY A 23 10.79 32.88 -23.99
N PHE A 24 11.75 32.49 -23.13
CA PHE A 24 12.79 33.29 -22.42
C PHE A 24 12.47 34.38 -21.35
N ALA A 25 13.21 34.23 -20.22
CA ALA A 25 13.90 35.25 -19.41
C ALA A 25 13.15 36.29 -18.52
N ASN A 26 13.31 36.10 -17.20
CA ASN A 26 13.45 37.06 -16.08
C ASN A 26 12.54 38.29 -15.88
N SER A 27 12.22 38.55 -14.59
CA SER A 27 11.58 39.77 -14.07
C SER A 27 10.22 40.14 -14.71
N GLY A 28 9.29 39.18 -14.73
CA GLY A 28 7.87 39.41 -15.04
C GLY A 28 6.93 39.00 -13.90
N PRO A 29 5.59 39.12 -14.08
CA PRO A 29 4.56 38.84 -13.06
C PRO A 29 4.50 37.39 -12.51
N TRP A 30 5.39 36.51 -12.97
CA TRP A 30 5.43 35.09 -12.63
C TRP A 30 5.71 34.81 -11.15
N GLN A 31 6.36 35.73 -10.40
CA GLN A 31 6.46 35.58 -8.94
C GLN A 31 5.11 35.80 -8.22
N GLU A 32 4.18 36.54 -8.83
CA GLU A 32 2.82 36.71 -8.32
C GLU A 32 1.94 35.52 -8.71
N PHE A 33 2.17 34.91 -9.88
CA PHE A 33 1.60 33.62 -10.27
C PHE A 33 2.08 32.46 -9.37
N LEU A 34 3.29 32.55 -8.79
CA LEU A 34 3.79 31.65 -7.75
C LEU A 34 3.24 31.96 -6.34
N ARG A 35 2.51 33.07 -6.18
CA ARG A 35 1.77 33.47 -4.97
C ARG A 35 0.25 33.29 -5.10
N LEU A 36 -0.23 32.50 -6.07
CA LEU A 36 -1.64 32.12 -6.15
C LEU A 36 -2.10 31.51 -4.80
N PRO A 37 -3.15 32.06 -4.16
CA PRO A 37 -3.74 31.47 -2.97
C PRO A 37 -4.18 30.02 -3.21
N SER A 38 -4.19 29.21 -2.16
CA SER A 38 -4.67 27.83 -2.22
C SER A 38 -6.20 27.76 -2.20
N ASP A 39 -6.85 28.34 -3.23
CA ASP A 39 -8.32 28.39 -3.37
C ASP A 39 -8.95 27.01 -3.70
N GLY A 40 -8.11 25.99 -3.92
CA GLY A 40 -8.53 24.59 -3.95
C GLY A 40 -8.55 23.97 -2.55
N THR A 41 -9.65 23.32 -2.18
CA THR A 41 -9.75 22.59 -0.90
C THR A 41 -8.77 21.42 -0.88
N LYS A 42 -7.92 21.36 0.16
CA LYS A 42 -7.02 20.21 0.41
C LYS A 42 -7.84 19.00 0.85
N TRP A 43 -7.56 17.84 0.27
CA TRP A 43 -8.22 16.58 0.57
C TRP A 43 -7.19 15.49 0.84
N ALA A 44 -7.55 14.52 1.68
CA ALA A 44 -6.74 13.33 1.95
C ALA A 44 -7.59 12.06 1.97
N LEU A 45 -6.94 10.93 1.66
CA LEU A 45 -7.48 9.58 1.77
C LEU A 45 -6.40 8.70 2.38
N LEU A 46 -6.70 8.14 3.55
CA LEU A 46 -5.82 7.30 4.35
C LEU A 46 -6.40 5.89 4.39
N ILE A 47 -5.56 4.87 4.14
CA ILE A 47 -6.02 3.50 3.96
C ILE A 47 -5.07 2.52 4.65
N ALA A 48 -5.61 1.71 5.56
CA ALA A 48 -4.93 0.53 6.08
C ALA A 48 -5.46 -0.70 5.35
N GLY A 49 -4.62 -1.33 4.52
CA GLY A 49 -5.01 -2.45 3.66
C GLY A 49 -5.14 -3.82 4.36
N SER A 50 -5.07 -3.86 5.69
CA SER A 50 -4.98 -5.08 6.49
C SER A 50 -5.79 -5.00 7.79
N ASN A 51 -6.00 -6.15 8.39
CA ASN A 51 -6.60 -6.36 9.71
C ASN A 51 -5.75 -7.36 10.52
N GLY A 52 -6.18 -7.64 11.76
CA GLY A 52 -5.46 -8.47 12.72
C GLY A 52 -4.44 -7.68 13.55
N TYR A 53 -4.28 -8.08 14.81
CA TYR A 53 -3.35 -7.44 15.76
C TYR A 53 -1.87 -7.67 15.37
N ASP A 54 -1.59 -8.74 14.61
CA ASP A 54 -0.33 -8.99 13.91
C ASP A 54 -0.01 -7.94 12.82
N ASN A 55 -0.98 -7.09 12.45
CA ASN A 55 -0.85 -5.98 11.51
C ASN A 55 -1.24 -4.61 12.12
N TYR A 56 -1.15 -4.46 13.45
CA TYR A 56 -1.42 -3.22 14.21
C TYR A 56 -0.84 -1.96 13.53
N ARG A 57 0.45 -2.01 13.18
CA ARG A 57 1.24 -0.96 12.50
C ARG A 57 0.51 -0.24 11.36
N HIS A 58 -0.09 -0.94 10.39
CA HIS A 58 -0.70 -0.26 9.24
C HIS A 58 -1.91 0.60 9.63
N GLN A 59 -2.60 0.29 10.74
CA GLN A 59 -3.68 1.11 11.29
C GLN A 59 -3.15 2.22 12.21
N ALA A 60 -2.07 1.97 12.94
CA ALA A 60 -1.36 2.99 13.71
C ALA A 60 -0.78 4.09 12.80
N ASP A 61 -0.16 3.71 11.68
CA ASP A 61 0.34 4.61 10.64
C ASP A 61 -0.79 5.52 10.11
N VAL A 62 -1.95 4.94 9.76
CA VAL A 62 -3.13 5.71 9.33
C VAL A 62 -3.61 6.67 10.42
N CYS A 63 -3.57 6.27 11.69
CA CYS A 63 -3.93 7.15 12.81
C CYS A 63 -2.93 8.30 13.02
N HIS A 64 -1.63 8.05 12.80
CA HIS A 64 -0.56 9.06 12.89
C HIS A 64 -0.62 10.04 11.72
N ALA A 65 -0.75 9.54 10.48
CA ALA A 65 -0.98 10.35 9.28
C ALA A 65 -2.23 11.23 9.41
N TYR A 66 -3.32 10.70 9.99
CA TYR A 66 -4.50 11.50 10.34
C TYR A 66 -4.16 12.59 11.36
N GLN A 67 -3.42 12.31 12.45
CA GLN A 67 -3.02 13.37 13.39
C GLN A 67 -2.17 14.45 12.71
N ILE A 68 -1.25 14.11 11.81
CA ILE A 68 -0.43 15.06 11.05
C ILE A 68 -1.31 15.98 10.20
N MET A 69 -2.23 15.40 9.41
CA MET A 69 -3.18 16.17 8.59
C MET A 69 -4.09 17.07 9.44
N LYS A 70 -4.52 16.60 10.62
CA LYS A 70 -5.30 17.39 11.59
C LYS A 70 -4.49 18.54 12.18
N LYS A 71 -3.25 18.30 12.64
CA LYS A 71 -2.29 19.32 13.08
C LYS A 71 -2.02 20.34 11.97
N GLY A 72 -2.00 19.88 10.72
CA GLY A 72 -1.84 20.71 9.51
C GLY A 72 -3.05 21.55 9.10
N GLY A 73 -4.19 21.42 9.79
CA GLY A 73 -5.40 22.21 9.55
C GLY A 73 -6.41 21.60 8.57
N LEU A 74 -6.27 20.33 8.17
CA LEU A 74 -7.31 19.66 7.37
C LEU A 74 -8.55 19.38 8.25
N LYS A 75 -9.73 19.68 7.69
CA LYS A 75 -11.04 19.45 8.32
C LYS A 75 -11.44 17.98 8.18
N ASP A 76 -12.19 17.44 9.13
CA ASP A 76 -12.56 16.01 9.14
C ASP A 76 -13.44 15.61 7.95
N GLN A 77 -14.25 16.55 7.45
CA GLN A 77 -15.01 16.41 6.21
C GLN A 77 -14.12 16.21 4.96
N ASN A 78 -12.84 16.58 5.04
CA ASN A 78 -11.86 16.58 3.94
C ASN A 78 -10.77 15.50 4.06
N ILE A 79 -10.77 14.72 5.15
CA ILE A 79 -9.93 13.52 5.31
C ILE A 79 -10.86 12.31 5.27
N VAL A 80 -10.62 11.34 4.39
CA VAL A 80 -11.35 10.07 4.36
C VAL A 80 -10.45 8.95 4.93
N VAL A 81 -10.96 8.18 5.89
CA VAL A 81 -10.20 7.13 6.58
C VAL A 81 -10.84 5.76 6.33
N MET A 82 -10.10 4.86 5.69
CA MET A 82 -10.48 3.47 5.46
C MET A 82 -9.55 2.55 6.24
N MET A 83 -9.98 2.06 7.40
CA MET A 83 -9.20 1.16 8.24
C MET A 83 -10.12 0.15 8.88
N TYR A 84 -9.68 -1.10 9.04
CA TYR A 84 -10.59 -2.17 9.45
C TYR A 84 -11.19 -1.92 10.85
N ASP A 85 -10.50 -1.11 11.67
CA ASP A 85 -10.89 -0.58 12.98
C ASP A 85 -11.01 -1.66 14.06
N ASP A 86 -10.42 -2.85 13.82
CA ASP A 86 -10.36 -4.01 14.72
C ASP A 86 -9.28 -3.86 15.83
N ILE A 87 -8.36 -2.91 15.68
CA ILE A 87 -7.35 -2.58 16.69
C ILE A 87 -7.92 -1.68 17.80
N ALA A 88 -8.71 -0.67 17.43
CA ALA A 88 -9.19 0.38 18.33
C ALA A 88 -10.59 0.07 18.91
N TYR A 89 -10.92 -1.21 19.11
CA TYR A 89 -12.27 -1.74 19.35
C TYR A 89 -12.97 -1.33 20.66
N ASN A 90 -12.44 -0.34 21.38
CA ASN A 90 -13.13 0.25 22.52
C ASN A 90 -14.47 0.85 22.03
N PRO A 91 -15.64 0.42 22.57
CA PRO A 91 -16.94 0.91 22.11
C PRO A 91 -17.06 2.44 22.16
N SER A 92 -16.39 3.07 23.13
CA SER A 92 -16.34 4.51 23.40
C SER A 92 -15.31 5.27 22.56
N ASN A 93 -14.60 4.64 21.61
CA ASN A 93 -13.73 5.36 20.67
C ASN A 93 -14.55 6.40 19.88
N PRO A 94 -14.30 7.72 20.04
CA PRO A 94 -15.06 8.77 19.36
C PRO A 94 -14.58 9.04 17.92
N ARG A 95 -13.56 8.30 17.44
CA ARG A 95 -12.90 8.48 16.13
C ARG A 95 -12.73 7.12 15.44
N LYS A 96 -13.87 6.51 15.09
CA LYS A 96 -13.95 5.31 14.26
C LYS A 96 -13.68 5.66 12.79
N GLY A 97 -13.27 4.69 11.98
CA GLY A 97 -13.03 4.90 10.55
C GLY A 97 -14.30 5.32 9.78
N ASP A 98 -14.14 6.00 8.63
CA ASP A 98 -15.27 6.30 7.73
C ASP A 98 -15.80 5.03 7.06
N TYR A 99 -14.90 4.08 6.81
CA TYR A 99 -15.16 2.74 6.32
C TYR A 99 -14.38 1.75 7.19
N THR A 100 -15.10 0.82 7.83
CA THR A 100 -14.57 -0.17 8.78
C THR A 100 -15.03 -1.59 8.46
N GLY A 101 -14.31 -2.59 8.94
CA GLY A 101 -14.53 -4.00 8.60
C GLY A 101 -14.60 -4.24 7.08
N ASN A 102 -15.58 -5.04 6.63
CA ASN A 102 -15.85 -5.35 5.23
C ASN A 102 -16.10 -4.13 4.31
N ASN A 103 -16.31 -2.92 4.88
CA ASN A 103 -16.41 -1.68 4.10
C ASN A 103 -15.04 -1.20 3.58
N VAL A 104 -13.93 -1.70 4.14
CA VAL A 104 -12.57 -1.50 3.63
C VAL A 104 -12.34 -2.47 2.47
N ASN A 105 -12.76 -2.07 1.27
CA ASN A 105 -12.65 -2.91 0.07
C ASN A 105 -12.34 -2.08 -1.19
N LYS A 106 -11.83 -2.76 -2.23
CA LYS A 106 -11.43 -2.16 -3.52
C LYS A 106 -12.52 -1.31 -4.17
N LYS A 107 -13.79 -1.71 -4.09
CA LYS A 107 -14.91 -0.99 -4.71
C LYS A 107 -15.18 0.33 -3.98
N ASN A 108 -15.23 0.30 -2.66
CA ASN A 108 -15.37 1.49 -1.83
C ASN A 108 -14.15 2.42 -1.98
N PHE A 109 -12.93 1.89 -2.02
CA PHE A 109 -11.72 2.68 -2.28
C PHE A 109 -11.81 3.47 -3.60
N LEU A 110 -12.11 2.78 -4.71
CA LEU A 110 -12.22 3.42 -6.02
C LEU A 110 -13.38 4.42 -6.06
N ALA A 111 -14.51 4.12 -5.41
CA ALA A 111 -15.64 5.04 -5.30
C ALA A 111 -15.29 6.30 -4.48
N VAL A 112 -14.60 6.16 -3.35
CA VAL A 112 -14.10 7.26 -2.51
C VAL A 112 -13.10 8.14 -3.26
N LEU A 113 -12.12 7.50 -3.92
CA LEU A 113 -11.11 8.17 -4.72
C LEU A 113 -11.75 8.97 -5.87
N LEU A 114 -12.73 8.38 -6.57
CA LEU A 114 -13.42 8.99 -7.71
C LEU A 114 -14.57 9.94 -7.34
N GLY A 115 -14.98 10.05 -6.06
CA GLY A 115 -16.12 10.88 -5.64
C GLY A 115 -17.51 10.22 -5.84
N LYS A 116 -17.55 8.97 -6.29
CA LYS A 116 -18.76 8.29 -6.75
C LYS A 116 -19.56 7.66 -5.61
N LYS A 117 -20.31 8.47 -4.85
CA LYS A 117 -21.18 8.00 -3.74
C LYS A 117 -22.11 6.86 -4.15
N SER A 118 -22.67 6.90 -5.37
CA SER A 118 -23.56 5.86 -5.91
C SER A 118 -22.87 4.51 -6.21
N ALA A 119 -21.53 4.47 -6.24
CA ALA A 119 -20.75 3.26 -6.42
C ALA A 119 -20.28 2.61 -5.09
N LEU A 120 -20.60 3.22 -3.94
CA LEU A 120 -20.29 2.66 -2.62
C LEU A 120 -21.12 1.40 -2.33
N THR A 121 -20.65 0.61 -1.36
CA THR A 121 -21.26 -0.64 -0.90
C THR A 121 -21.11 -0.81 0.60
N GLY A 122 -22.08 -1.49 1.22
CA GLY A 122 -22.12 -1.73 2.65
C GLY A 122 -22.62 -0.53 3.46
N THR A 123 -22.06 -0.34 4.65
CA THR A 123 -22.55 0.55 5.72
C THR A 123 -21.55 1.62 6.14
N GLY A 124 -20.49 1.86 5.35
CA GLY A 124 -19.59 3.00 5.53
C GLY A 124 -20.33 4.34 5.41
N ASN A 125 -19.80 5.40 6.03
CA ASN A 125 -20.56 6.64 6.29
C ASN A 125 -20.83 7.55 5.07
N GLY A 126 -20.48 7.11 3.84
CA GLY A 126 -20.76 7.84 2.61
C GLY A 126 -19.82 9.02 2.33
N LYS A 127 -18.78 9.25 3.15
CA LYS A 127 -17.75 10.27 2.87
C LYS A 127 -16.92 9.84 1.66
N VAL A 128 -16.78 10.72 0.69
CA VAL A 128 -15.93 10.54 -0.51
C VAL A 128 -15.15 11.83 -0.73
N ILE A 129 -14.04 11.77 -1.47
CA ILE A 129 -13.33 13.00 -1.86
C ILE A 129 -14.20 13.76 -2.87
N SER A 130 -14.74 14.94 -2.51
CA SER A 130 -15.48 15.81 -3.43
C SER A 130 -14.63 17.03 -3.77
N SER A 131 -13.84 16.89 -4.84
CA SER A 131 -12.73 17.80 -5.17
C SER A 131 -12.92 18.59 -6.47
N GLY A 132 -14.16 18.62 -6.99
CA GLY A 132 -14.60 19.43 -8.13
C GLY A 132 -16.11 19.24 -8.37
N PRO A 133 -16.76 20.04 -9.24
CA PRO A 133 -18.21 20.02 -9.42
C PRO A 133 -18.76 18.86 -10.29
N ASN A 134 -17.93 17.93 -10.77
CA ASN A 134 -18.34 16.83 -11.64
C ASN A 134 -17.70 15.49 -11.21
N ASP A 135 -18.42 14.64 -10.47
CA ASP A 135 -17.89 13.41 -9.86
C ASP A 135 -17.79 12.17 -10.80
N ASN A 136 -18.01 12.32 -12.11
CA ASN A 136 -18.08 11.18 -13.04
C ASN A 136 -16.71 10.69 -13.58
N ASP A 137 -15.72 11.55 -13.68
CA ASP A 137 -14.31 11.21 -13.91
C ASP A 137 -13.47 12.36 -13.37
N LYS A 138 -12.64 12.10 -12.35
CA LYS A 138 -11.84 13.16 -11.73
C LYS A 138 -10.74 13.73 -12.60
N ARG A 139 -10.25 13.00 -13.61
CA ARG A 139 -9.28 13.56 -14.55
C ARG A 139 -9.99 14.48 -15.55
N ALA A 140 -11.02 13.99 -16.24
CA ALA A 140 -11.77 14.81 -17.19
C ALA A 140 -12.54 15.98 -16.55
N ALA A 141 -12.92 15.89 -15.28
CA ALA A 141 -13.56 16.97 -14.53
C ALA A 141 -12.60 18.03 -13.97
N GLY A 142 -11.27 17.87 -14.11
CA GLY A 142 -10.29 18.74 -13.43
C GLY A 142 -10.33 18.62 -11.90
N GLY A 143 -10.78 17.48 -11.38
CA GLY A 143 -11.09 17.23 -9.97
C GLY A 143 -9.88 17.10 -9.04
N PHE A 144 -8.66 17.36 -9.49
CA PHE A 144 -7.51 17.73 -8.66
C PHE A 144 -6.47 18.49 -9.49
N LYS A 145 -5.74 19.44 -8.87
CA LYS A 145 -4.62 20.15 -9.50
C LYS A 145 -3.33 19.33 -9.48
N ASN A 146 -3.05 18.71 -8.34
CA ASN A 146 -1.96 17.75 -8.13
C ASN A 146 -2.47 16.65 -7.18
N LEU A 147 -1.96 15.43 -7.33
CA LEU A 147 -2.19 14.31 -6.41
C LEU A 147 -0.82 13.76 -5.95
N VAL A 148 -0.67 13.56 -4.65
CA VAL A 148 0.52 12.96 -4.03
C VAL A 148 0.10 11.65 -3.37
N ILE A 149 0.82 10.57 -3.67
CA ILE A 149 0.50 9.21 -3.21
C ILE A 149 1.75 8.64 -2.52
N TYR A 150 1.67 8.37 -1.22
CA TYR A 150 2.70 7.61 -0.50
C TYR A 150 2.19 6.17 -0.31
N VAL A 151 3.04 5.17 -0.58
CA VAL A 151 2.66 3.75 -0.49
C VAL A 151 3.64 2.97 0.36
N GLU A 152 3.18 2.63 1.58
CA GLU A 152 3.77 1.59 2.40
C GLU A 152 3.21 0.22 1.96
N ALA A 153 4.04 -0.56 1.27
CA ALA A 153 3.81 -1.96 0.97
C ALA A 153 5.09 -2.64 0.44
N CYS A 154 5.10 -3.97 0.50
CA CYS A 154 6.05 -4.82 -0.22
C CYS A 154 5.88 -4.65 -1.73
N GLU A 155 6.99 -4.71 -2.47
CA GLU A 155 7.06 -4.51 -3.92
C GLU A 155 6.34 -3.25 -4.44
N SER A 156 6.19 -2.20 -3.62
CA SER A 156 5.27 -1.08 -3.90
C SER A 156 5.62 -0.29 -5.17
N GLY A 157 6.89 -0.27 -5.58
CA GLY A 157 7.30 0.26 -6.87
C GLY A 157 6.63 -0.41 -8.08
N SER A 158 6.20 -1.67 -7.98
CA SER A 158 5.52 -2.40 -9.06
C SER A 158 4.12 -1.88 -9.38
N ILE A 159 3.54 -1.05 -8.51
CA ILE A 159 2.23 -0.41 -8.69
C ILE A 159 2.32 0.76 -9.69
N PHE A 160 3.52 1.31 -9.91
CA PHE A 160 3.75 2.50 -10.73
C PHE A 160 4.78 2.31 -11.86
N GLN A 161 5.75 1.40 -11.69
CA GLN A 161 6.74 1.07 -12.71
C GLN A 161 6.05 0.57 -13.99
N GLY A 162 6.35 1.19 -15.13
CA GLY A 162 5.72 0.90 -16.42
C GLY A 162 4.25 1.34 -16.56
N LEU A 163 3.65 1.91 -15.50
CA LEU A 163 2.21 2.18 -15.44
C LEU A 163 1.86 3.67 -15.25
N LEU A 164 2.60 4.42 -14.42
CA LEU A 164 2.24 5.80 -14.06
C LEU A 164 2.84 6.84 -15.03
N PRO A 165 2.02 7.61 -15.79
CA PRO A 165 2.53 8.65 -16.69
C PRO A 165 3.11 9.85 -15.92
N SER A 166 4.17 10.46 -16.47
CA SER A 166 4.88 11.60 -15.85
C SER A 166 4.23 12.97 -16.07
N ASN A 167 3.08 13.04 -16.73
CA ASN A 167 2.47 14.27 -17.22
C ASN A 167 0.99 14.47 -16.81
N ILE A 168 0.50 13.71 -15.82
CA ILE A 168 -0.90 13.75 -15.36
C ILE A 168 -1.12 14.43 -14.00
N GLY A 169 -0.12 15.16 -13.48
CA GLY A 169 -0.23 15.83 -12.17
C GLY A 169 -0.31 14.87 -10.97
N VAL A 170 0.19 13.65 -11.13
CA VAL A 170 0.27 12.64 -10.06
C VAL A 170 1.75 12.38 -9.74
N TYR A 171 2.11 12.45 -8.47
CA TYR A 171 3.41 12.06 -7.93
C TYR A 171 3.21 10.90 -6.96
N ALA A 172 4.02 9.86 -7.07
CA ALA A 172 4.01 8.73 -6.14
C ALA A 172 5.38 8.52 -5.49
N MET A 173 5.39 8.13 -4.22
CA MET A 173 6.57 7.69 -3.46
C MET A 173 6.29 6.32 -2.84
N THR A 174 7.23 5.38 -2.92
CA THR A 174 7.03 3.99 -2.50
C THR A 174 8.06 3.56 -1.46
N ALA A 175 7.64 2.76 -0.47
CA ALA A 175 8.52 2.20 0.55
C ALA A 175 9.60 1.26 -0.02
N SER A 176 9.32 0.62 -1.15
CA SER A 176 10.19 -0.36 -1.81
C SER A 176 10.17 -0.23 -3.34
N ASN A 177 11.19 -0.80 -3.99
CA ASN A 177 11.20 -1.05 -5.44
C ASN A 177 10.28 -2.23 -5.82
N ALA A 178 10.14 -2.55 -7.11
CA ALA A 178 9.26 -3.61 -7.61
C ALA A 178 9.67 -5.07 -7.26
N THR A 179 10.71 -5.28 -6.45
CA THR A 179 11.39 -6.58 -6.27
C THR A 179 11.78 -6.95 -4.84
N GLU A 180 11.43 -6.13 -3.85
CA GLU A 180 11.82 -6.30 -2.44
C GLU A 180 10.64 -6.05 -1.48
N SER A 181 10.75 -6.53 -0.24
CA SER A 181 9.81 -6.20 0.84
C SER A 181 10.01 -4.76 1.33
N SER A 182 8.97 -4.18 1.93
CA SER A 182 9.14 -3.12 2.94
C SER A 182 9.24 -3.74 4.34
N TRP A 183 9.34 -2.91 5.38
CA TRP A 183 9.81 -3.34 6.70
C TRP A 183 8.99 -2.73 7.83
N ALA A 184 8.53 -3.59 8.74
CA ALA A 184 7.92 -3.19 10.00
C ALA A 184 8.99 -2.70 10.98
N THR A 185 8.60 -1.83 11.92
CA THR A 185 9.46 -1.33 13.00
C THR A 185 8.70 -1.23 14.32
N TYR A 186 9.41 -0.82 15.38
CA TYR A 186 8.90 -0.70 16.75
C TYR A 186 8.37 -2.03 17.31
N CYS A 187 8.91 -3.14 16.79
CA CYS A 187 8.55 -4.54 17.06
C CYS A 187 9.00 -5.08 18.43
N SER A 188 9.73 -4.28 19.22
CA SER A 188 10.23 -4.63 20.56
C SER A 188 9.65 -3.72 21.65
N THR A 189 8.53 -3.05 21.38
CA THR A 189 7.93 -2.12 22.34
C THR A 189 7.37 -2.86 23.56
N PRO A 190 7.73 -2.48 24.81
CA PRO A 190 7.18 -3.11 26.01
C PRO A 190 5.65 -3.01 26.09
N GLY A 191 4.99 -4.09 26.50
CA GLY A 191 3.52 -4.17 26.57
C GLY A 191 2.82 -4.46 25.24
N TYR A 192 3.57 -4.70 24.15
CA TYR A 192 3.03 -5.09 22.85
C TYR A 192 3.81 -6.28 22.27
N THR A 193 3.10 -7.35 21.90
CA THR A 193 3.68 -8.51 21.18
C THR A 193 3.83 -8.27 19.68
N THR A 194 3.40 -7.10 19.17
CA THR A 194 3.33 -6.75 17.74
C THR A 194 4.19 -5.53 17.39
N CYS A 195 4.39 -5.30 16.09
CA CYS A 195 5.06 -4.10 15.56
C CYS A 195 4.08 -2.92 15.48
N LEU A 196 4.53 -1.71 15.85
CA LEU A 196 3.66 -0.53 16.04
C LEU A 196 3.67 0.50 14.91
N GLY A 197 4.58 0.40 13.95
CA GLY A 197 4.61 1.22 12.74
C GLY A 197 5.48 0.58 11.66
N ASP A 198 5.51 1.17 10.48
CA ASP A 198 6.32 0.69 9.35
C ASP A 198 7.44 1.67 8.97
N LEU A 199 8.60 1.17 8.55
CA LEU A 199 9.85 1.93 8.48
C LEU A 199 9.78 3.14 7.54
N PHE A 200 9.13 3.00 6.38
CA PHE A 200 8.93 4.13 5.47
C PHE A 200 7.86 5.07 6.01
N SER A 201 6.75 4.54 6.52
CA SER A 201 5.69 5.33 7.16
C SER A 201 6.20 6.22 8.28
N VAL A 202 6.74 5.64 9.37
CA VAL A 202 7.17 6.41 10.55
C VAL A 202 8.26 7.42 10.19
N THR A 203 9.10 7.09 9.20
CA THR A 203 10.14 8.00 8.71
C THR A 203 9.55 9.27 8.09
N TRP A 204 8.53 9.19 7.21
CA TRP A 204 7.93 10.42 6.64
C TRP A 204 7.00 11.13 7.64
N MET A 205 6.38 10.37 8.54
CA MET A 205 5.45 10.91 9.54
C MET A 205 6.15 11.66 10.68
N GLU A 206 7.25 11.12 11.21
CA GLU A 206 8.08 11.81 12.20
C GLU A 206 8.71 13.07 11.62
N ASP A 207 9.23 12.97 10.39
CA ASP A 207 9.77 14.10 9.62
C ASP A 207 8.72 15.23 9.45
N ALA A 208 7.49 14.86 9.10
CA ALA A 208 6.36 15.78 9.01
C ALA A 208 5.94 16.37 10.38
N ASP A 209 6.08 15.61 11.48
CA ASP A 209 5.78 16.09 12.84
C ASP A 209 6.82 17.11 13.36
N LEU A 210 8.01 17.20 12.75
CA LEU A 210 8.97 18.30 12.97
C LEU A 210 8.51 19.64 12.35
N ARG A 211 7.44 19.62 11.52
CA ARG A 211 6.80 20.80 10.88
C ARG A 211 7.77 21.81 10.22
N LYS A 212 8.80 21.32 9.54
CA LYS A 212 9.84 22.15 8.90
C LYS A 212 9.21 23.15 7.92
N HIS A 213 9.30 24.44 8.25
CA HIS A 213 8.65 25.49 7.46
C HIS A 213 9.26 25.59 6.06
N GLY A 214 8.43 25.39 5.03
CA GLY A 214 8.81 25.49 3.63
C GLY A 214 9.47 24.23 3.04
N GLU A 215 9.51 23.12 3.79
CA GLU A 215 9.99 21.83 3.28
C GLU A 215 9.17 21.35 2.07
N THR A 216 9.87 20.83 1.07
CA THR A 216 9.30 20.33 -0.19
C THR A 216 9.21 18.81 -0.22
N ILE A 217 8.31 18.29 -1.06
CA ILE A 217 8.13 16.85 -1.29
C ILE A 217 9.46 16.17 -1.67
N GLY A 218 10.32 16.84 -2.45
CA GLY A 218 11.64 16.35 -2.84
C GLY A 218 12.68 16.37 -1.71
N GLN A 219 12.56 17.29 -0.75
CA GLN A 219 13.40 17.29 0.46
C GLN A 219 12.98 16.16 1.41
N GLN A 220 11.67 15.99 1.66
CA GLN A 220 11.17 14.85 2.42
C GLN A 220 11.55 13.52 1.74
N TYR A 221 11.44 13.41 0.41
CA TYR A 221 11.93 12.22 -0.31
C TYR A 221 13.41 11.91 0.00
N ALA A 222 14.28 12.92 0.00
CA ALA A 222 15.70 12.74 0.29
C ALA A 222 15.95 12.31 1.74
N ILE A 223 15.16 12.80 2.70
CA ILE A 223 15.21 12.39 4.11
C ILE A 223 14.71 10.95 4.27
N VAL A 224 13.54 10.64 3.70
CA VAL A 224 12.90 9.32 3.77
C VAL A 224 13.78 8.26 3.14
N LYS A 225 14.30 8.49 1.93
CA LYS A 225 15.25 7.60 1.26
C LYS A 225 16.54 7.36 2.05
N LYS A 226 16.98 8.34 2.86
CA LYS A 226 18.19 8.22 3.70
C LYS A 226 17.92 7.46 5.00
N ARG A 227 16.73 7.62 5.60
CA ARG A 227 16.35 7.03 6.89
C ARG A 227 15.74 5.62 6.74
N THR A 228 15.02 5.33 5.66
CA THR A 228 14.51 3.99 5.32
C THR A 228 15.64 3.12 4.75
N THR A 229 16.53 2.62 5.61
CA THR A 229 17.77 1.94 5.21
C THR A 229 17.60 0.50 4.71
N ALA A 230 16.43 -0.12 4.93
CA ALA A 230 16.19 -1.53 4.63
C ALA A 230 15.55 -1.80 3.25
N SER A 231 15.07 -0.75 2.56
CA SER A 231 14.44 -0.86 1.23
C SER A 231 14.70 0.41 0.40
N ASN A 232 14.58 0.29 -0.92
CA ASN A 232 14.88 1.36 -1.86
C ASN A 232 13.64 2.24 -2.10
N VAL A 233 13.58 3.39 -1.41
CA VAL A 233 12.50 4.37 -1.61
C VAL A 233 12.60 4.98 -3.02
N LEU A 234 11.56 4.76 -3.83
CA LEU A 234 11.46 5.25 -5.21
C LEU A 234 10.37 6.31 -5.37
N VAL A 235 10.44 7.04 -6.49
CA VAL A 235 9.47 8.08 -6.87
C VAL A 235 9.08 7.93 -8.33
N PHE A 236 7.80 8.20 -8.64
CA PHE A 236 7.21 7.98 -9.95
C PHE A 236 6.25 9.13 -10.32
N GLY A 237 5.93 9.25 -11.62
CA GLY A 237 4.99 10.23 -12.14
C GLY A 237 5.62 11.60 -12.35
N ASP A 238 4.87 12.66 -12.05
CA ASP A 238 5.25 14.05 -12.33
C ASP A 238 6.21 14.59 -11.26
N LEU A 239 7.51 14.32 -11.46
CA LEU A 239 8.58 14.71 -10.53
C LEU A 239 8.69 16.23 -10.31
N ARG A 240 8.04 17.08 -11.14
CA ARG A 240 7.96 18.53 -10.93
C ARG A 240 7.14 18.89 -9.69
N ILE A 241 6.26 17.99 -9.23
CA ILE A 241 5.57 18.12 -7.94
C ILE A 241 6.57 18.08 -6.76
N GLY A 242 7.74 17.46 -6.94
CA GLY A 242 8.81 17.39 -5.94
C GLY A 242 9.32 18.75 -5.46
N SER A 243 9.21 19.83 -6.24
CA SER A 243 9.60 21.18 -5.80
C SER A 243 8.51 21.93 -5.04
N GLN A 244 7.33 21.36 -4.86
CA GLN A 244 6.22 22.00 -4.14
C GLN A 244 6.35 21.77 -2.62
N PRO A 245 6.02 22.77 -1.79
CA PRO A 245 6.09 22.66 -0.35
C PRO A 245 4.98 21.75 0.21
N LEU A 246 5.29 21.00 1.28
CA LEU A 246 4.37 20.08 1.97
C LEU A 246 3.13 20.78 2.55
N ASN A 247 3.24 22.09 2.84
CA ASN A 247 2.12 22.90 3.31
C ASN A 247 1.03 23.12 2.23
N ASN A 248 1.30 22.86 0.94
CA ASN A 248 0.25 22.82 -0.09
C ASN A 248 -0.69 21.60 0.10
N TYR A 249 -0.23 20.55 0.78
CA TYR A 249 -0.89 19.25 0.84
C TYR A 249 -1.46 18.94 2.23
N TYR A 250 -0.60 18.85 3.26
CA TYR A 250 -1.02 18.41 4.59
C TYR A 250 -0.32 19.08 5.79
N LEU A 251 0.73 19.89 5.61
CA LEU A 251 1.33 20.64 6.72
C LEU A 251 0.69 22.02 6.93
N ALA A 252 0.77 22.51 8.16
CA ALA A 252 0.33 23.87 8.52
C ALA A 252 1.26 24.92 7.90
N ALA A 253 0.72 26.12 7.62
CA ALA A 253 1.53 27.22 7.08
C ALA A 253 2.51 27.80 8.12
N HIS A 254 2.15 27.80 9.41
CA HIS A 254 2.97 28.37 10.49
C HIS A 254 2.85 27.59 11.80
N THR A 255 3.97 27.10 12.32
CA THR A 255 4.34 27.01 13.75
C THR A 255 5.75 26.43 13.85
N SER A 256 6.72 27.20 14.35
CA SER A 256 8.11 26.73 14.51
C SER A 256 8.29 26.06 15.87
N GLU A 257 7.78 24.83 16.01
CA GLU A 257 8.03 23.99 17.18
C GLU A 257 9.25 23.09 16.91
N THR A 258 10.45 23.58 17.25
CA THR A 258 11.71 22.88 17.00
C THR A 258 11.90 21.71 17.98
N THR A 259 11.25 20.58 17.72
CA THR A 259 11.54 19.31 18.36
C THR A 259 12.84 18.72 17.81
N THR A 260 13.74 18.28 18.69
CA THR A 260 14.98 17.61 18.31
C THR A 260 14.74 16.10 18.16
N GLU A 261 15.14 15.51 17.03
CA GLU A 261 15.07 14.06 16.83
C GLU A 261 15.88 13.31 17.90
N SER A 262 15.23 12.43 18.66
CA SER A 262 15.92 11.34 19.35
C SER A 262 15.98 10.16 18.38
N ALA A 263 17.13 9.96 17.73
CA ALA A 263 17.34 8.89 16.76
C ALA A 263 17.53 7.52 17.45
N THR A 264 16.51 7.07 18.20
CA THR A 264 16.40 5.69 18.68
C THR A 264 16.28 4.74 17.50
N ASN A 265 17.40 4.09 17.15
CA ASN A 265 17.48 3.15 16.04
C ASN A 265 16.85 1.81 16.41
N PHE A 266 15.53 1.69 16.25
CA PHE A 266 14.79 0.46 16.51
C PHE A 266 15.07 -0.61 15.44
N GLY A 267 15.10 -1.87 15.86
CA GLY A 267 15.24 -3.02 14.95
C GLY A 267 14.04 -3.15 14.01
N VAL A 268 14.33 -3.50 12.76
CA VAL A 268 13.35 -3.65 11.68
C VAL A 268 13.10 -5.13 11.36
N ILE A 269 11.85 -5.47 11.03
CA ILE A 269 11.39 -6.83 10.72
C ILE A 269 10.78 -6.83 9.32
N ASN A 270 11.03 -7.86 8.52
CA ASN A 270 10.41 -7.95 7.20
C ASN A 270 8.89 -8.06 7.35
N GLN A 271 8.12 -7.31 6.55
CA GLN A 271 6.65 -7.34 6.57
C GLN A 271 6.04 -8.75 6.54
N ARG A 272 6.69 -9.69 5.83
CA ARG A 272 6.22 -11.08 5.72
C ARG A 272 6.42 -11.86 7.02
N ASP A 273 7.37 -11.47 7.85
CA ASP A 273 7.78 -12.19 9.07
C ASP A 273 7.28 -11.50 10.35
N ALA A 274 6.78 -10.26 10.27
CA ALA A 274 6.16 -9.55 11.39
C ALA A 274 5.04 -10.36 12.08
N GLN A 275 4.26 -11.12 11.30
CA GLN A 275 3.25 -12.06 11.83
C GLN A 275 3.86 -13.24 12.58
N LEU A 276 4.98 -13.81 12.12
CA LEU A 276 5.69 -14.85 12.85
C LEU A 276 6.33 -14.31 14.13
N VAL A 277 6.85 -13.07 14.10
CA VAL A 277 7.33 -12.37 15.30
C VAL A 277 6.19 -12.18 16.31
N TYR A 278 4.99 -11.78 15.89
CA TYR A 278 3.82 -11.71 16.77
C TYR A 278 3.47 -13.09 17.38
N LEU A 279 3.33 -14.14 16.55
CA LEU A 279 2.99 -15.49 17.03
C LEU A 279 4.06 -16.04 17.99
N TRP A 280 5.35 -15.83 17.67
CA TRP A 280 6.48 -16.18 18.53
C TRP A 280 6.45 -15.43 19.86
N ARG A 281 6.22 -14.10 19.85
CA ARG A 281 6.18 -13.30 21.08
C ARG A 281 5.00 -13.69 21.99
N ASN A 282 3.82 -13.99 21.44
CA ASN A 282 2.72 -14.52 22.25
C ASN A 282 3.07 -15.86 22.89
N TYR A 283 3.80 -16.75 22.19
CA TYR A 283 4.26 -18.03 22.74
C TYR A 283 5.31 -17.83 23.85
N GLU A 284 6.36 -17.04 23.60
CA GLU A 284 7.44 -16.79 24.56
C GLU A 284 6.92 -16.10 25.84
N GLU A 285 6.08 -15.07 25.69
CA GLU A 285 5.54 -14.27 26.79
C GLU A 285 4.39 -15.00 27.54
N SER A 286 3.89 -16.13 27.03
CA SER A 286 2.94 -17.01 27.73
C SER A 286 3.62 -17.83 28.83
N GLY A 287 2.92 -18.04 29.95
CA GLY A 287 3.44 -18.78 31.10
C GLY A 287 3.68 -20.27 30.82
N GLU A 288 4.73 -20.84 31.42
CA GLU A 288 5.07 -22.25 31.25
C GLU A 288 3.98 -23.21 31.72
N GLY A 289 3.78 -24.28 30.95
CA GLY A 289 2.76 -25.30 31.23
C GLY A 289 1.30 -24.83 31.08
N THR A 290 1.04 -23.60 30.62
CA THR A 290 -0.32 -23.08 30.42
C THR A 290 -0.95 -23.58 29.12
N GLY A 291 -2.29 -23.66 29.11
CA GLY A 291 -3.05 -23.89 27.87
C GLY A 291 -2.88 -22.77 26.84
N GLU A 292 -2.67 -21.53 27.30
CA GLU A 292 -2.38 -20.36 26.46
C GLU A 292 -1.08 -20.54 25.68
N LYS A 293 0.00 -21.00 26.34
CA LYS A 293 1.29 -21.30 25.67
C LYS A 293 1.14 -22.45 24.67
N ALA A 294 0.36 -23.47 25.00
CA ALA A 294 0.08 -24.58 24.07
C ALA A 294 -0.70 -24.11 22.83
N GLU A 295 -1.71 -23.25 22.99
CA GLU A 295 -2.47 -22.69 21.86
C GLU A 295 -1.61 -21.73 21.02
N ALA A 296 -0.79 -20.88 21.65
CA ALA A 296 0.13 -19.99 20.95
C ALA A 296 1.15 -20.78 20.10
N TRP A 297 1.69 -21.88 20.65
CA TRP A 297 2.56 -22.82 19.92
C TRP A 297 1.84 -23.48 18.74
N GLU A 298 0.60 -23.94 18.93
CA GLU A 298 -0.20 -24.55 17.86
C GLU A 298 -0.48 -23.55 16.73
N ARG A 299 -0.86 -22.30 17.07
CA ARG A 299 -1.09 -21.21 16.11
C ARG A 299 0.18 -20.90 15.30
N LEU A 300 1.35 -20.85 15.95
CA LEU A 300 2.65 -20.65 15.30
C LEU A 300 2.96 -21.78 14.32
N LEU A 301 2.87 -23.05 14.76
CA LEU A 301 3.14 -24.21 13.91
C LEU A 301 2.19 -24.26 12.71
N ARG A 302 0.89 -23.97 12.89
CA ARG A 302 -0.09 -23.95 11.80
C ARG A 302 0.24 -22.89 10.74
N GLU A 303 0.69 -21.70 11.13
CA GLU A 303 1.11 -20.67 10.17
C GLU A 303 2.41 -21.06 9.46
N MET A 304 3.40 -21.63 10.16
CA MET A 304 4.62 -22.16 9.53
C MET A 304 4.30 -23.27 8.51
N GLU A 305 3.39 -24.19 8.85
CA GLU A 305 2.95 -25.27 7.97
C GLU A 305 2.19 -24.73 6.75
N ARG A 306 1.29 -23.75 6.94
CA ARG A 306 0.55 -23.07 5.85
C ARG A 306 1.50 -22.35 4.89
N ARG A 307 2.51 -21.62 5.40
CA ARG A 307 3.55 -20.98 4.58
C ARG A 307 4.31 -22.00 3.74
N SER A 308 4.75 -23.08 4.38
CA SER A 308 5.47 -24.19 3.75
C SER A 308 4.63 -24.92 2.69
N ARG A 309 3.31 -25.04 2.92
CA ARG A 309 2.34 -25.60 1.97
C ARG A 309 2.19 -24.72 0.73
N VAL A 310 1.94 -23.42 0.90
CA VAL A 310 1.80 -22.45 -0.21
C VAL A 310 3.06 -22.42 -1.08
N ASP A 311 4.25 -22.40 -0.47
CA ASP A 311 5.52 -22.39 -1.22
C ASP A 311 5.71 -23.64 -2.08
N ARG A 312 5.55 -24.84 -1.50
CA ARG A 312 5.63 -26.10 -2.26
C ARG A 312 4.59 -26.17 -3.37
N SER A 313 3.37 -25.68 -3.14
CA SER A 313 2.31 -25.68 -4.15
C SER A 313 2.64 -24.78 -5.33
N VAL A 314 3.15 -23.56 -5.11
CA VAL A 314 3.56 -22.67 -6.23
C VAL A 314 4.78 -23.22 -6.97
N GLU A 315 5.76 -23.77 -6.24
CA GLU A 315 6.93 -24.43 -6.82
C GLU A 315 6.53 -25.60 -7.73
N LEU A 316 5.67 -26.51 -7.23
CA LEU A 316 5.20 -27.67 -7.97
C LEU A 316 4.31 -27.29 -9.16
N VAL A 317 3.48 -26.24 -9.06
CA VAL A 317 2.78 -25.67 -10.24
C VAL A 317 3.77 -25.22 -11.30
N GLY A 318 4.83 -24.49 -10.91
CA GLY A 318 5.86 -24.03 -11.85
C GLY A 318 6.59 -25.16 -12.57
N ASP A 319 6.93 -26.23 -11.85
CA ASP A 319 7.63 -27.39 -12.42
C ASP A 319 6.71 -28.30 -13.26
N LEU A 320 5.41 -28.39 -12.91
CA LEU A 320 4.40 -29.07 -13.73
C LEU A 320 4.12 -28.35 -15.06
N LEU A 321 4.25 -27.02 -15.10
CA LEU A 321 4.00 -26.20 -16.29
C LEU A 321 5.23 -26.07 -17.20
N LEU A 322 6.42 -25.85 -16.62
CA LEU A 322 7.62 -25.47 -17.36
C LEU A 322 8.77 -26.49 -17.27
N GLY A 323 8.50 -27.70 -16.78
CA GLY A 323 9.47 -28.77 -16.55
C GLY A 323 10.34 -28.52 -15.32
N VAL A 324 11.32 -29.41 -15.07
CA VAL A 324 12.22 -29.35 -13.91
C VAL A 324 12.86 -27.95 -13.76
N SER A 325 12.81 -27.39 -12.56
CA SER A 325 13.24 -26.00 -12.25
C SER A 325 12.46 -24.91 -13.01
N GLY A 326 11.25 -25.23 -13.45
CA GLY A 326 10.27 -24.29 -13.99
C GLY A 326 9.90 -23.19 -12.99
N SER A 327 9.80 -23.54 -11.71
CA SER A 327 9.63 -22.60 -10.59
C SER A 327 10.65 -21.45 -10.60
N SER A 328 11.90 -21.73 -10.95
CA SER A 328 12.98 -20.74 -11.02
C SER A 328 12.82 -19.77 -12.19
N LYS A 329 12.26 -20.23 -13.33
CA LYS A 329 11.92 -19.38 -14.48
C LYS A 329 10.82 -18.39 -14.13
N LEU A 330 9.85 -18.82 -13.31
CA LEU A 330 8.75 -17.97 -12.85
C LEU A 330 9.18 -16.86 -11.86
N MET A 331 10.39 -16.91 -11.31
CA MET A 331 10.90 -15.86 -10.41
C MET A 331 11.80 -14.81 -11.10
N ILE A 332 11.91 -14.86 -12.43
CA ILE A 332 12.63 -13.87 -13.25
C ILE A 332 12.05 -12.46 -13.03
N ARG A 333 12.93 -11.46 -13.03
CA ARG A 333 12.59 -10.04 -12.88
C ARG A 333 12.56 -9.40 -14.28
N ARG A 334 11.46 -8.72 -14.65
CA ARG A 334 11.41 -7.89 -15.86
C ARG A 334 12.37 -6.69 -15.75
N PRO A 335 12.85 -6.14 -16.88
CA PRO A 335 13.69 -4.95 -16.90
C PRO A 335 13.13 -3.76 -16.12
N ALA A 336 14.05 -2.93 -15.60
CA ALA A 336 13.67 -1.74 -14.85
C ALA A 336 12.94 -0.73 -15.75
N GLY A 337 11.71 -0.38 -15.35
CA GLY A 337 10.82 0.50 -16.12
C GLY A 337 9.64 -0.21 -16.76
N GLU A 338 9.65 -1.54 -16.87
CA GLU A 338 8.49 -2.32 -17.34
C GLU A 338 7.46 -2.57 -16.24
N ALA A 339 6.22 -2.85 -16.65
CA ALA A 339 5.15 -3.32 -15.76
C ALA A 339 5.42 -4.76 -15.29
N LEU A 340 4.73 -5.21 -14.23
CA LEU A 340 4.89 -6.58 -13.71
C LEU A 340 4.38 -7.65 -14.70
N VAL A 341 3.25 -7.38 -15.35
CA VAL A 341 2.62 -8.24 -16.35
C VAL A 341 2.08 -7.38 -17.49
N ASP A 342 2.00 -7.94 -18.70
CA ASP A 342 1.35 -7.26 -19.83
C ASP A 342 -0.17 -7.49 -19.82
N ASP A 343 -0.62 -8.74 -19.66
CA ASP A 343 -2.04 -9.07 -19.45
C ASP A 343 -2.41 -9.19 -17.96
N TRP A 344 -3.11 -8.16 -17.47
CA TRP A 344 -3.62 -8.08 -16.11
C TRP A 344 -4.98 -8.78 -15.90
N ASP A 345 -5.67 -9.21 -16.95
CA ASP A 345 -6.81 -10.12 -16.86
C ASP A 345 -6.35 -11.58 -16.80
N CYS A 346 -5.29 -11.96 -17.53
CA CYS A 346 -4.58 -13.22 -17.30
C CYS A 346 -4.08 -13.35 -15.86
N LEU A 347 -3.37 -12.35 -15.30
CA LEU A 347 -2.92 -12.40 -13.90
C LEU A 347 -4.11 -12.56 -12.94
N LYS A 348 -5.25 -11.91 -13.26
CA LYS A 348 -6.53 -12.03 -12.53
C LYS A 348 -7.04 -13.47 -12.49
N SER A 349 -6.92 -14.16 -13.62
CA SER A 349 -7.36 -15.54 -13.78
C SER A 349 -6.41 -16.54 -13.13
N MET A 350 -5.09 -16.44 -13.36
CA MET A 350 -4.08 -17.37 -12.83
C MET A 350 -4.11 -17.49 -11.29
N VAL A 351 -4.18 -16.36 -10.58
CA VAL A 351 -4.26 -16.37 -9.11
C VAL A 351 -5.62 -16.87 -8.63
N SER A 352 -6.72 -16.54 -9.31
CA SER A 352 -8.06 -17.04 -8.97
C SER A 352 -8.14 -18.57 -9.09
N THR A 353 -7.53 -19.13 -10.15
CA THR A 353 -7.41 -20.57 -10.38
C THR A 353 -6.52 -21.24 -9.34
N PHE A 354 -5.40 -20.63 -8.95
CA PHE A 354 -4.59 -21.12 -7.83
C PHE A 354 -5.42 -21.17 -6.53
N GLU A 355 -6.06 -20.06 -6.14
CA GLU A 355 -6.80 -19.99 -4.88
C GLU A 355 -8.04 -20.90 -4.84
N ALA A 356 -8.62 -21.24 -6.00
CA ALA A 356 -9.72 -22.19 -6.11
C ALA A 356 -9.31 -23.65 -5.77
N HIS A 357 -8.10 -24.06 -6.12
CA HIS A 357 -7.57 -25.42 -5.84
C HIS A 357 -6.75 -25.50 -4.56
N CYS A 358 -6.03 -24.43 -4.21
CA CYS A 358 -5.01 -24.41 -3.16
C CYS A 358 -5.43 -23.67 -1.89
N GLY A 359 -6.59 -23.00 -1.92
CA GLY A 359 -7.01 -22.06 -0.88
C GLY A 359 -6.32 -20.69 -1.01
N PRO A 360 -6.76 -19.69 -0.23
CA PRO A 360 -6.28 -18.32 -0.36
C PRO A 360 -4.79 -18.18 -0.01
N LEU A 361 -4.07 -17.41 -0.83
CA LEU A 361 -2.65 -17.10 -0.63
C LEU A 361 -2.39 -16.41 0.73
N GLY A 362 -3.30 -15.50 1.10
CA GLY A 362 -3.15 -14.60 2.24
C GLY A 362 -1.93 -13.68 2.12
N GLN A 363 -1.67 -12.90 3.17
CA GLN A 363 -0.59 -11.90 3.20
C GLN A 363 0.79 -12.46 2.80
N TYR A 364 1.10 -13.69 3.22
CA TYR A 364 2.36 -14.37 2.87
C TYR A 364 2.42 -14.81 1.41
N GLY A 365 1.38 -15.50 0.91
CA GLY A 365 1.38 -16.12 -0.41
C GLY A 365 1.41 -15.11 -1.55
N MET A 366 0.98 -13.87 -1.32
CA MET A 366 1.03 -12.77 -2.29
C MET A 366 2.46 -12.43 -2.77
N LYS A 367 3.51 -12.92 -2.08
CA LYS A 367 4.90 -12.89 -2.60
C LYS A 367 5.05 -13.58 -3.97
N HIS A 368 4.18 -14.55 -4.26
CA HIS A 368 4.16 -15.35 -5.48
C HIS A 368 3.43 -14.69 -6.65
N LEU A 369 2.89 -13.47 -6.51
CA LEU A 369 2.28 -12.73 -7.63
C LEU A 369 3.22 -12.59 -8.84
N ARG A 370 4.54 -12.54 -8.62
CA ARG A 370 5.53 -12.54 -9.71
C ARG A 370 5.54 -13.85 -10.51
N ALA A 371 5.32 -14.99 -9.86
CA ALA A 371 5.24 -16.27 -10.54
C ALA A 371 4.01 -16.33 -11.46
N PHE A 372 2.83 -15.97 -10.96
CA PHE A 372 1.61 -15.90 -11.77
C PHE A 372 1.68 -14.85 -12.88
N ALA A 373 2.34 -13.71 -12.65
CA ALA A 373 2.62 -12.72 -13.68
C ALA A 373 3.53 -13.28 -14.78
N ASN A 374 4.58 -14.03 -14.42
CA ASN A 374 5.50 -14.64 -15.38
C ASN A 374 4.92 -15.85 -16.10
N MET A 375 3.87 -16.50 -15.58
CA MET A 375 3.06 -17.45 -16.37
C MET A 375 2.36 -16.71 -17.53
N CYS A 376 1.74 -15.56 -17.24
CA CYS A 376 1.08 -14.74 -18.26
C CYS A 376 2.06 -14.12 -19.27
N ASN A 377 3.22 -13.62 -18.80
CA ASN A 377 4.28 -13.09 -19.68
C ASN A 377 4.96 -14.17 -20.55
N ALA A 378 4.60 -15.45 -20.36
CA ALA A 378 5.12 -16.60 -21.10
C ALA A 378 4.01 -17.38 -21.85
N ASP A 379 2.84 -16.77 -22.05
CA ASP A 379 1.68 -17.34 -22.74
C ASP A 379 1.25 -18.73 -22.22
N VAL A 380 1.38 -18.96 -20.90
CA VAL A 380 0.93 -20.20 -20.27
C VAL A 380 -0.58 -20.35 -20.41
N ASP A 381 -1.01 -21.47 -20.98
CA ASP A 381 -2.42 -21.79 -21.14
C ASP A 381 -3.15 -21.92 -19.77
N HIS A 382 -4.36 -21.38 -19.72
CA HIS A 382 -5.14 -21.31 -18.48
C HIS A 382 -5.71 -22.68 -18.05
N HIS A 383 -5.98 -23.60 -19.00
CA HIS A 383 -6.39 -24.97 -18.67
C HIS A 383 -5.20 -25.82 -18.19
N ALA A 384 -4.00 -25.59 -18.74
CA ALA A 384 -2.76 -26.14 -18.19
C ALA A 384 -2.52 -25.69 -16.75
N MET A 385 -2.75 -24.41 -16.43
CA MET A 385 -2.69 -23.89 -15.05
C MET A 385 -3.71 -24.59 -14.12
N ASP A 386 -4.95 -24.76 -14.55
CA ASP A 386 -5.99 -25.47 -13.79
C ASP A 386 -5.60 -26.93 -13.48
N ILE A 387 -5.05 -27.64 -14.47
CA ILE A 387 -4.51 -29.00 -14.33
C ILE A 387 -3.27 -29.03 -13.42
N ALA A 388 -2.41 -28.01 -13.46
CA ALA A 388 -1.22 -27.93 -12.62
C ALA A 388 -1.57 -27.62 -11.15
N ALA A 389 -2.48 -26.66 -10.90
CA ALA A 389 -2.91 -26.26 -9.57
C ALA A 389 -3.68 -27.40 -8.86
N SER A 390 -4.64 -28.04 -9.54
CA SER A 390 -5.34 -29.21 -9.00
C SER A 390 -4.39 -30.36 -8.64
N LYS A 391 -3.35 -30.63 -9.44
CA LYS A 391 -2.31 -31.63 -9.12
C LYS A 391 -1.41 -31.21 -7.96
N ALA A 392 -0.95 -29.96 -7.93
CA ALA A 392 -0.04 -29.47 -6.89
C ALA A 392 -0.71 -29.28 -5.52
N CYS A 393 -2.04 -29.17 -5.50
CA CYS A 393 -2.84 -28.90 -4.31
C CYS A 393 -3.80 -30.04 -3.93
N MET A 394 -3.76 -31.17 -4.67
CA MET A 394 -4.37 -32.43 -4.24
C MET A 394 -3.70 -32.91 -2.94
N HIS A 395 -4.34 -32.59 -1.81
CA HIS A 395 -4.01 -33.20 -0.54
C HIS A 395 -4.42 -34.67 -0.59
N HIS A 396 -3.44 -35.57 -0.43
CA HIS A 396 -3.75 -36.95 -0.08
C HIS A 396 -4.54 -36.97 1.22
N VAL A 397 -5.84 -37.21 1.12
CA VAL A 397 -6.64 -37.67 2.24
C VAL A 397 -6.11 -39.05 2.58
N ILE A 398 -5.28 -39.13 3.62
CA ILE A 398 -4.96 -40.39 4.29
C ILE A 398 -6.24 -40.79 5.02
N SER A 399 -6.91 -41.81 4.47
CA SER A 399 -8.16 -42.40 4.96
C SER A 399 -7.95 -43.31 6.17
#